data_AF-A0A956QZB6-F1
#
_entry.id   AF-A0A956QZB6-F1
#
_cell.length_a   1.000
_cell.length_b   1.000
_cell.length_c   1.000
_cell.angle_alpha   90.00
_cell.angle_beta   90.00
_cell.angle_gamma   90.00
#
_symmetry.space_group_name_H-M   'P 1'
#
loop_
_entity.id
_entity.type
_entity.pdbx_description
1 polymer ?
#
loop_
_entity_poly.entity_id
_entity_poly.type
_entity_poly.pdbx_seq_one_letter_code
_entity_poly.pdbx_strand_id
1 'polypeptide(L)'
;VEKVPLCYMTDFAWASTETRKIVKSEERIVHFLDDKQTVRQTDWGHLYADVCERCSLRSICGGLFDRGEAYDPAELHPVFVSRDAHVEAILNDRNDPSFGKVTLEQWKQRFDGPPRPSDPEHRRSELPPQAMREAAAGGPMVTVGKVTEQSRRLFEAKRRAEQKKAEKFGVELEDTKIVSRALTDQGDGEH
;
A
#
# COMPACT_ATOMS: atom_id res chain seq x y z
N VAL A 1 -0.84 1.30 7.40
CA VAL A 1 0.05 2.06 6.49
C VAL A 1 -0.41 3.49 6.57
N GLU A 2 0.50 4.40 6.90
CA GLU A 2 0.22 5.83 6.97
C GLU A 2 0.06 6.39 5.55
N LYS A 3 -0.93 7.28 5.37
CA LYS A 3 -1.48 7.67 4.08
C LYS A 3 -1.48 9.21 3.92
N VAL A 4 -0.48 9.89 4.48
CA VAL A 4 -0.45 11.36 4.54
C VAL A 4 0.54 11.91 3.49
N PRO A 5 0.14 12.89 2.67
CA PRO A 5 1.05 13.61 1.79
C PRO A 5 2.15 14.34 2.58
N LEU A 6 3.38 14.36 2.05
CA LEU A 6 4.52 14.98 2.75
C LEU A 6 4.41 16.49 2.99
N CYS A 7 3.53 17.19 2.27
CA CYS A 7 3.25 18.60 2.52
C CYS A 7 2.54 18.84 3.87
N TYR A 8 1.94 17.82 4.50
CA TYR A 8 1.35 17.93 5.85
C TYR A 8 2.26 17.48 6.98
N MET A 9 3.40 16.86 6.65
CA MET A 9 4.32 16.33 7.65
C MET A 9 5.78 16.54 7.24
N THR A 10 6.07 17.68 6.64
CA THR A 10 7.36 17.97 5.99
C THR A 10 8.54 17.73 6.93
N ASP A 11 8.46 18.17 8.19
CA ASP A 11 9.53 17.98 9.18
C ASP A 11 9.75 16.51 9.59
N PHE A 12 8.75 15.66 9.36
CA PHE A 12 8.74 14.25 9.72
C PHE A 12 8.73 13.32 8.50
N ALA A 13 9.05 13.82 7.30
CA ALA A 13 9.01 13.02 6.07
C ALA A 13 9.87 11.74 6.16
N TRP A 14 10.98 11.77 6.91
CA TRP A 14 11.85 10.61 7.15
C TRP A 14 11.15 9.48 7.94
N ALA A 15 10.13 9.81 8.73
CA ALA A 15 9.36 8.86 9.52
C ALA A 15 8.17 8.28 8.74
N SER A 16 7.79 8.87 7.60
CA SER A 16 6.65 8.41 6.82
C SER A 16 6.88 6.98 6.32
N THR A 17 5.88 6.13 6.55
CA THR A 17 6.02 4.70 6.19
C THR A 17 6.06 4.49 4.69
N GLU A 18 5.34 5.30 3.91
CA GLU A 18 5.40 5.20 2.44
C GLU A 18 6.69 5.81 1.90
N THR A 19 7.16 6.94 2.44
CA THR A 19 8.47 7.50 2.04
C THR A 19 9.62 6.53 2.32
N ARG A 20 9.63 5.87 3.48
CA ARG A 20 10.63 4.84 3.79
C ARG A 20 10.61 3.68 2.79
N LYS A 21 9.43 3.22 2.38
CA LYS A 21 9.29 2.18 1.35
C LYS A 21 9.81 2.62 0.00
N ILE A 22 9.46 3.84 -0.42
CA ILE A 22 9.91 4.42 -1.70
C ILE A 22 11.43 4.53 -1.71
N VAL A 23 12.03 5.14 -0.69
CA VAL A 23 13.48 5.34 -0.58
C VAL A 23 14.24 4.01 -0.60
N LYS A 24 13.72 2.98 0.07
CA LYS A 24 14.37 1.66 0.14
C LYS A 24 13.99 0.71 -1.00
N SER A 25 13.09 1.11 -1.88
CA SER A 25 12.54 0.23 -2.92
C SER A 25 11.94 -1.06 -2.35
N GLU A 26 11.19 -0.96 -1.24
CA GLU A 26 10.49 -2.10 -0.65
C GLU A 26 9.33 -2.55 -1.56
N GLU A 27 9.28 -3.83 -1.91
CA GLU A 27 8.24 -4.38 -2.79
C GLU A 27 6.90 -4.62 -2.07
N ARG A 28 5.78 -4.43 -2.76
CA ARG A 28 4.47 -4.91 -2.30
C ARG A 28 4.21 -6.31 -2.83
N ILE A 29 4.29 -7.29 -1.92
CA ILE A 29 3.94 -8.68 -2.20
C ILE A 29 2.60 -8.97 -1.52
N VAL A 30 1.58 -9.29 -2.30
CA VAL A 30 0.24 -9.65 -1.79
C VAL A 30 0.07 -11.16 -1.95
N HIS A 31 -0.18 -11.85 -0.84
CA HIS A 31 -0.49 -13.28 -0.84
C HIS A 31 -2.01 -13.47 -0.78
N PHE A 32 -2.63 -13.76 -1.92
CA PHE A 32 -4.03 -14.15 -1.97
C PHE A 32 -4.20 -15.61 -1.52
N LEU A 33 -5.32 -15.89 -0.86
CA LEU A 33 -5.65 -17.23 -0.36
C LEU A 33 -6.41 -18.08 -1.40
N ASP A 34 -6.68 -17.51 -2.56
CA ASP A 34 -7.38 -18.12 -3.68
C ASP A 34 -6.41 -18.47 -4.83
N ASP A 35 -6.95 -18.83 -5.99
CA ASP A 35 -6.17 -19.21 -7.18
C ASP A 35 -5.27 -18.08 -7.72
N LYS A 36 -5.44 -16.84 -7.24
CA LYS A 36 -4.59 -15.71 -7.61
C LYS A 36 -3.18 -15.79 -6.99
N GLN A 37 -3.00 -16.61 -5.95
CA GLN A 37 -1.70 -16.90 -5.33
C GLN A 37 -0.93 -15.63 -4.91
N THR A 38 0.41 -15.63 -5.06
CA THR A 38 1.26 -14.49 -4.69
C THR A 38 1.40 -13.54 -5.87
N VAL A 39 0.97 -12.30 -5.69
CA VAL A 39 1.14 -11.23 -6.67
C VAL A 39 2.20 -10.27 -6.17
N ARG A 40 3.27 -10.11 -6.95
CA ARG A 40 4.23 -9.01 -6.78
C ARG A 40 3.69 -7.80 -7.53
N GLN A 41 3.36 -6.75 -6.81
CA GLN A 41 3.01 -5.48 -7.41
C GLN A 41 4.29 -4.74 -7.74
N THR A 42 4.66 -4.78 -9.02
CA THR A 42 5.86 -4.10 -9.55
C THR A 42 5.60 -2.64 -9.87
N ASP A 43 4.34 -2.24 -9.93
CA ASP A 43 3.92 -0.88 -10.23
C ASP A 43 2.77 -0.48 -9.30
N TRP A 44 2.96 0.64 -8.61
CA TRP A 44 1.96 1.26 -7.76
C TRP A 44 1.91 2.74 -8.16
N GLY A 45 0.79 3.15 -8.74
CA GLY A 45 0.60 4.54 -9.15
C GLY A 45 0.50 5.44 -7.93
N HIS A 46 1.39 6.42 -7.82
CA HIS A 46 1.21 7.56 -6.93
C HIS A 46 0.49 8.66 -7.72
N LEU A 47 -0.68 9.07 -7.23
CA LEU A 47 -1.41 10.19 -7.83
C LEU A 47 -0.91 11.50 -7.23
N TYR A 48 -0.74 12.49 -8.10
CA TYR A 48 -0.25 13.82 -7.74
C TYR A 48 -1.19 14.88 -8.33
N ALA A 49 -1.38 15.97 -7.59
CA ALA A 49 -2.01 17.17 -8.13
C ALA A 49 -1.00 17.97 -8.97
N ASP A 50 -1.49 18.85 -9.83
CA ASP A 50 -0.64 19.67 -10.72
C ASP A 50 0.36 20.52 -9.92
N VAL A 51 -0.03 20.98 -8.73
CA VAL A 51 0.85 21.72 -7.81
C VAL A 51 2.06 20.91 -7.33
N CYS A 52 1.95 19.57 -7.29
CA CYS A 52 3.02 18.69 -6.85
C CYS A 52 4.17 18.63 -7.86
N GLU A 53 3.97 19.05 -9.11
CA GLU A 53 5.01 18.98 -10.15
C GLU A 53 6.26 19.80 -9.81
N ARG A 54 6.08 20.83 -8.98
CA ARG A 54 7.14 21.74 -8.56
C ARG A 54 7.69 21.42 -7.16
N CYS A 55 7.18 20.37 -6.52
CA CYS A 55 7.54 20.00 -5.14
C CYS A 55 8.90 19.27 -5.10
N SER A 56 9.81 19.70 -4.22
CA SER A 56 11.13 19.06 -4.07
C SER A 56 11.04 17.63 -3.53
N LEU A 57 9.98 17.32 -2.77
CA LEU A 57 9.76 15.99 -2.18
C LEU A 57 8.97 15.05 -3.09
N ARG A 58 8.57 15.47 -4.29
CA ARG A 58 7.68 14.69 -5.18
C ARG A 58 8.19 13.27 -5.42
N SER A 59 9.49 13.09 -5.65
CA SER A 59 10.06 11.78 -5.96
C SER A 59 10.04 10.78 -4.80
N ILE A 60 9.84 11.25 -3.55
CA ILE A 60 9.81 10.41 -2.34
C ILE A 60 8.47 10.49 -1.59
N CYS A 61 7.48 11.17 -2.18
CA CYS A 61 6.16 11.34 -1.60
C CYS A 61 5.23 10.23 -2.10
N GLY A 62 4.41 9.67 -1.21
CA GLY A 62 3.39 8.68 -1.60
C GLY A 62 2.22 9.26 -2.42
N GLY A 63 2.18 10.57 -2.62
CA GLY A 63 1.11 11.26 -3.33
C GLY A 63 -0.19 11.34 -2.51
N LEU A 64 -1.30 11.58 -3.20
CA LEU A 64 -2.63 11.63 -2.61
C LEU A 64 -3.18 10.21 -2.47
N PHE A 65 -3.41 9.77 -1.22
CA PHE A 65 -4.05 8.49 -0.96
C PHE A 65 -5.59 8.65 -1.01
N ASP A 66 -6.30 7.68 -1.61
CA ASP A 66 -7.78 7.59 -1.65
C ASP A 66 -8.48 8.93 -2.00
N ARG A 67 -8.26 9.38 -3.25
CA ARG A 67 -9.03 10.39 -4.03
C ARG A 67 -10.05 11.24 -3.27
N GLY A 68 -9.71 12.45 -2.80
CA GLY A 68 -10.73 13.47 -2.46
C GLY A 68 -11.73 13.13 -1.34
N GLU A 69 -11.74 11.89 -0.85
CA GLU A 69 -12.51 11.38 0.27
C GLU A 69 -11.75 11.63 1.57
N ALA A 70 -10.41 11.61 1.50
CA ALA A 70 -9.52 11.91 2.63
C ALA A 70 -8.90 13.32 2.57
N TYR A 71 -8.48 13.78 1.39
CA TYR A 71 -7.77 15.06 1.21
C TYR A 71 -8.18 15.74 -0.09
N ASP A 72 -8.53 17.03 -0.02
CA ASP A 72 -8.83 17.84 -1.19
C ASP A 72 -7.51 18.17 -1.95
N PRO A 73 -7.39 17.83 -3.24
CA PRO A 73 -6.24 18.24 -4.06
C PRO A 73 -5.93 19.73 -4.03
N ALA A 74 -6.93 20.59 -3.77
CA ALA A 74 -6.75 22.03 -3.67
C ALA A 74 -6.01 22.48 -2.40
N GLU A 75 -5.97 21.65 -1.35
CA GLU A 75 -5.24 21.95 -0.11
C GLU A 75 -3.75 21.57 -0.20
N LEU A 76 -3.37 20.81 -1.23
CA LEU A 76 -1.99 20.44 -1.47
C LEU A 76 -1.17 21.67 -1.89
N HIS A 77 0.05 21.72 -1.41
CA HIS A 77 1.00 22.79 -1.75
C HIS A 77 2.39 22.21 -1.94
N PRO A 78 3.19 22.76 -2.88
CA PRO A 78 4.56 22.33 -3.07
C PRO A 78 5.40 22.74 -1.86
N VAL A 79 6.28 21.84 -1.46
CA VAL A 79 7.31 22.13 -0.46
C VAL A 79 8.67 22.20 -1.13
N PHE A 80 9.54 23.06 -0.60
CA PHE A 80 10.85 23.39 -1.16
C PHE A 80 11.96 23.13 -0.13
N VAL A 81 11.94 21.95 0.49
CA VAL A 81 12.94 21.50 1.46
C VAL A 81 13.91 20.51 0.81
N SER A 82 15.01 20.21 1.49
CA SER A 82 16.00 19.23 1.01
C SER A 82 15.43 17.81 1.05
N ARG A 83 15.08 17.26 -0.12
CA ARG A 83 14.78 15.84 -0.30
C ARG A 83 15.90 14.96 0.27
N ASP A 84 17.13 15.32 -0.08
CA ASP A 84 18.31 14.54 0.24
C ASP A 84 18.52 14.42 1.75
N ALA A 85 18.19 15.47 2.52
CA ALA A 85 18.28 15.41 3.98
C ALA A 85 17.34 14.36 4.58
N HIS A 86 16.11 14.24 4.05
CA HIS A 86 15.17 13.21 4.49
C HIS A 86 15.59 11.81 4.07
N VAL A 87 16.12 11.66 2.85
CA VAL A 87 16.66 10.38 2.36
C VAL A 87 17.84 9.94 3.21
N GLU A 88 18.78 10.85 3.49
CA GLU A 88 19.95 10.57 4.31
C GLU A 88 19.56 10.16 5.74
N ALA A 89 18.56 10.82 6.33
CA ALA A 89 18.00 10.42 7.63
C ALA A 89 17.45 8.98 7.62
N ILE A 90 16.78 8.56 6.54
CA ILE A 90 16.26 7.20 6.38
C ILE A 90 17.40 6.18 6.22
N LEU A 91 18.36 6.46 5.34
CA LEU A 91 19.48 5.55 5.06
C LEU A 91 20.40 5.37 6.28
N ASN A 92 20.49 6.40 7.12
CA ASN A 92 21.30 6.42 8.34
C ASN A 92 20.52 6.08 9.63
N ASP A 93 19.26 5.63 9.52
CA ASP A 93 18.49 5.15 10.67
C ASP A 93 19.08 3.83 11.19
N ARG A 94 19.76 3.89 12.34
CA ARG A 94 20.43 2.73 12.97
C ARG A 94 19.46 1.64 13.42
N ASN A 95 18.18 1.97 13.61
CA ASN A 95 17.17 1.00 13.99
C ASN A 95 16.61 0.25 12.76
N ASP A 96 17.01 0.64 11.55
CA ASP A 96 16.55 0.01 10.33
C ASP A 96 17.40 -1.21 9.94
N PRO A 97 16.79 -2.36 9.60
CA PRO A 97 17.52 -3.52 9.09
C PRO A 97 18.29 -3.26 7.78
N SER A 98 18.01 -2.13 7.11
CA SER A 98 18.69 -1.71 5.89
C SER A 98 19.80 -0.67 6.11
N PHE A 99 20.10 -0.31 7.37
CA PHE A 99 21.13 0.66 7.73
C PHE A 99 22.48 0.35 7.07
N GLY A 100 23.09 1.38 6.48
CA GLY A 100 24.45 1.32 5.93
C GLY A 100 24.62 0.51 4.64
N LYS A 101 23.54 0.01 4.02
CA LYS A 101 23.62 -0.80 2.79
C LYS A 101 23.89 0.03 1.53
N VAL A 102 23.48 1.30 1.52
CA VAL A 102 23.52 2.18 0.35
C VAL A 102 23.83 3.60 0.82
N THR A 103 24.77 4.28 0.15
CA THR A 103 25.05 5.71 0.39
C THR A 103 24.05 6.61 -0.35
N LEU A 104 23.89 7.86 0.08
CA LEU A 104 23.02 8.82 -0.63
C LEU A 104 23.39 8.94 -2.12
N GLU A 105 24.69 8.96 -2.43
CA GLU A 105 25.18 9.05 -3.81
C GLU A 105 24.78 7.82 -4.65
N GLN A 106 24.95 6.62 -4.10
CA GLN A 106 24.51 5.38 -4.74
C GLN A 106 23.00 5.32 -4.90
N TRP A 107 22.26 5.84 -3.93
CA TRP A 107 20.80 5.93 -3.99
C TRP A 107 20.36 6.84 -5.13
N LYS A 108 20.96 8.04 -5.27
CA LYS A 108 20.67 8.97 -6.36
C LYS A 108 20.91 8.33 -7.73
N GLN A 109 22.03 7.65 -7.92
CA GLN A 109 22.34 6.96 -9.19
C GLN A 109 21.28 5.91 -9.58
N ARG A 110 20.66 5.26 -8.59
CA ARG A 110 19.60 4.27 -8.81
C ARG A 110 18.21 4.90 -8.98
N PHE A 111 17.96 6.04 -8.34
CA PHE A 111 16.62 6.55 -8.10
C PHE A 111 16.29 7.88 -8.81
N ASP A 112 17.27 8.65 -9.32
CA ASP A 112 17.07 9.97 -9.96
C ASP A 112 16.39 9.93 -11.36
N GLY A 113 15.44 9.02 -11.57
CA GLY A 113 14.43 9.21 -12.61
C GLY A 113 13.41 10.26 -12.17
N PRO A 114 12.94 11.17 -13.05
CA PRO A 114 11.81 12.01 -12.70
C PRO A 114 10.62 11.13 -12.31
N PRO A 115 9.88 11.45 -11.22
CA PRO A 115 8.67 10.73 -10.91
C PRO A 115 7.76 10.74 -12.13
N ARG A 116 7.13 9.61 -12.45
CA ARG A 116 6.25 9.52 -13.61
C ARG A 116 5.27 10.70 -13.60
N PRO A 117 5.05 11.36 -14.75
CA PRO A 117 4.05 12.42 -14.84
C PRO A 117 2.71 11.87 -14.36
N SER A 118 1.88 12.76 -13.79
CA SER A 118 0.51 12.42 -13.41
C SER A 118 -0.22 11.94 -14.66
N ASP A 119 -0.42 10.64 -14.78
CA ASP A 119 -1.04 10.06 -15.97
C ASP A 119 -2.56 10.32 -15.95
N PRO A 120 -3.12 11.02 -16.96
CA PRO A 120 -4.56 11.24 -17.08
C PRO A 120 -5.36 9.95 -17.28
N GLU A 121 -4.75 8.89 -17.83
CA GLU A 121 -5.37 7.56 -17.94
C GLU A 121 -5.36 6.77 -16.63
N HIS A 122 -4.39 6.98 -15.75
CA HIS A 122 -4.43 6.42 -14.39
C HIS A 122 -5.65 6.91 -13.60
N ARG A 123 -6.11 8.14 -13.90
CA ARG A 123 -7.38 8.71 -13.42
C ARG A 123 -8.61 7.87 -13.82
N ARG A 124 -8.51 7.08 -14.91
CA ARG A 124 -9.55 6.19 -15.47
C ARG A 124 -9.32 4.70 -15.16
N SER A 125 -8.07 4.25 -15.01
CA SER A 125 -7.70 2.83 -14.77
C SER A 125 -8.07 2.33 -13.38
N GLU A 126 -8.39 3.25 -12.48
CA GLU A 126 -8.73 3.00 -11.09
C GLU A 126 -10.25 2.87 -10.89
N LEU A 127 -11.02 2.98 -11.97
CA LEU A 127 -12.40 2.53 -11.99
C LEU A 127 -12.39 0.99 -11.87
N PRO A 128 -13.26 0.39 -11.02
CA PRO A 128 -13.39 -1.06 -10.90
C PRO A 128 -13.45 -1.73 -12.28
N PRO A 129 -13.03 -2.99 -12.49
CA PRO A 129 -13.25 -3.68 -13.76
C PRO A 129 -14.66 -3.45 -14.28
N GLN A 130 -14.84 -3.34 -15.60
CA GLN A 130 -16.13 -2.94 -16.19
C GLN A 130 -17.32 -3.74 -15.62
N ALA A 131 -17.14 -5.04 -15.38
CA ALA A 131 -18.11 -5.90 -14.71
C ALA A 131 -18.54 -5.42 -13.30
N MET A 132 -17.63 -4.86 -12.50
CA MET A 132 -17.93 -4.31 -11.18
C MET A 132 -18.62 -2.93 -11.27
N ARG A 133 -18.33 -2.14 -12.31
CA ARG A 133 -19.04 -0.88 -12.59
C ARG A 133 -20.47 -1.15 -13.07
N GLU A 134 -20.63 -2.13 -13.94
CA GLU A 134 -21.93 -2.59 -14.42
C GLU A 134 -22.76 -3.15 -13.26
N ALA A 135 -22.16 -3.94 -12.37
CA ALA A 135 -22.81 -4.40 -11.14
C ALA A 135 -23.29 -3.25 -10.23
N ALA A 136 -22.46 -2.22 -10.01
CA ALA A 136 -22.84 -1.04 -9.22
C ALA A 136 -23.94 -0.20 -9.89
N ALA A 137 -24.08 -0.28 -11.21
CA ALA A 137 -25.12 0.39 -11.99
C ALA A 137 -26.38 -0.48 -12.20
N GLY A 138 -26.55 -1.57 -11.45
CA GLY A 138 -27.72 -2.46 -11.50
C GLY A 138 -27.56 -3.72 -12.35
N GLY A 139 -26.34 -4.03 -12.81
CA GLY A 139 -25.98 -5.28 -13.48
C GLY A 139 -25.69 -6.44 -12.50
N PRO A 140 -25.39 -7.65 -13.02
CA PRO A 140 -25.14 -8.82 -12.18
C PRO A 140 -23.84 -8.68 -11.35
N MET A 141 -23.94 -8.78 -10.03
CA MET A 141 -22.81 -8.69 -9.09
C MET A 141 -21.81 -9.84 -9.25
N VAL A 142 -20.52 -9.50 -9.33
CA VAL A 142 -19.44 -10.45 -9.04
C VAL A 142 -19.46 -10.75 -7.54
N THR A 143 -19.73 -12.00 -7.15
CA THR A 143 -19.87 -12.38 -5.74
C THR A 143 -18.51 -12.46 -5.04
N VAL A 144 -18.07 -11.34 -4.47
CA VAL A 144 -16.94 -11.29 -3.52
C VAL A 144 -17.38 -11.93 -2.20
N GLY A 145 -16.51 -12.73 -1.56
CA GLY A 145 -16.79 -13.34 -0.25
C GLY A 145 -17.29 -14.78 -0.30
N LYS A 146 -17.43 -15.40 -1.47
CA LYS A 146 -17.81 -16.81 -1.56
C LYS A 146 -16.64 -17.72 -1.11
N VAL A 147 -16.75 -18.27 0.09
CA VAL A 147 -15.82 -19.29 0.60
C VAL A 147 -15.99 -20.57 -0.21
N THR A 148 -14.93 -21.00 -0.87
CA THR A 148 -14.88 -22.29 -1.59
C THR A 148 -14.14 -23.34 -0.76
N GLU A 149 -14.41 -24.62 -1.01
CA GLU A 149 -13.70 -25.73 -0.34
C GLU A 149 -12.17 -25.62 -0.51
N GLN A 150 -11.73 -25.21 -1.70
CA GLN A 150 -10.31 -24.99 -1.98
C GLN A 150 -9.73 -23.84 -1.16
N SER A 151 -10.43 -22.70 -1.07
CA SER A 151 -10.00 -21.56 -0.25
C SER A 151 -9.90 -21.92 1.24
N ARG A 152 -10.82 -22.75 1.75
CA ARG A 152 -10.79 -23.25 3.14
C ARG A 152 -9.55 -24.10 3.39
N ARG A 153 -9.22 -25.02 2.49
CA ARG A 153 -8.02 -25.87 2.61
C ARG A 153 -6.72 -25.07 2.58
N LEU A 154 -6.63 -24.05 1.71
CA LEU A 154 -5.46 -23.17 1.63
C LEU A 154 -5.31 -22.33 2.90
N PHE A 155 -6.40 -21.80 3.44
CA PHE A 155 -6.43 -21.08 4.71
C PHE A 155 -5.93 -21.97 5.87
N GLU A 156 -6.45 -23.20 6.00
CA GLU A 156 -6.04 -24.16 7.04
C GLU A 156 -4.58 -24.58 6.92
N ALA A 157 -4.07 -24.78 5.70
CA ALA A 157 -2.67 -25.09 5.45
C ALA A 157 -1.76 -23.94 5.90
N LYS A 158 -2.12 -22.70 5.58
CA LYS A 158 -1.38 -21.51 5.98
C LYS A 158 -1.41 -21.31 7.50
N ARG A 159 -2.56 -21.52 8.14
CA ARG A 159 -2.70 -21.47 9.61
C ARG A 159 -1.79 -22.46 10.31
N ARG A 160 -1.67 -23.69 9.82
CA ARG A 160 -0.75 -24.69 10.37
C ARG A 160 0.71 -24.26 10.25
N ALA A 161 1.08 -23.59 9.15
CA ALA A 161 2.44 -23.06 8.99
C ALA A 161 2.71 -21.88 9.93
N GLU A 162 1.73 -20.98 10.10
CA GLU A 162 1.82 -19.84 11.01
C GLU A 162 1.86 -20.27 12.47
N GLN A 163 1.09 -21.29 12.86
CA GLN A 163 1.12 -21.87 14.21
C GLN A 163 2.49 -22.45 14.55
N LYS A 164 3.07 -23.24 13.65
CA LYS A 164 4.45 -23.76 13.81
C LYS A 164 5.47 -22.63 13.97
N LYS A 165 5.25 -21.51 13.28
CA LYS A 165 6.11 -20.32 13.38
C LYS A 165 5.90 -19.62 14.73
N ALA A 166 4.66 -19.45 15.17
CA ALA A 166 4.30 -18.82 16.43
C ALA A 166 4.88 -19.60 17.63
N GLU A 167 4.76 -20.94 17.62
CA GLU A 167 5.38 -21.85 18.61
C GLU A 167 6.90 -21.66 18.67
N LYS A 168 7.56 -21.54 17.52
CA LYS A 168 9.02 -21.30 17.45
C LYS A 168 9.42 -19.96 18.09
N PHE A 169 8.54 -18.96 18.07
CA PHE A 169 8.78 -17.65 18.68
C PHE A 169 8.19 -17.52 20.09
N GLY A 170 7.58 -18.58 20.63
CA GLY A 170 6.94 -18.55 21.96
C GLY A 170 5.74 -17.60 22.04
N VAL A 171 5.09 -17.32 20.91
CA VAL A 171 3.94 -16.41 20.80
C VAL A 171 2.69 -17.24 20.50
N GLU A 172 1.58 -16.92 21.16
CA GLU A 172 0.29 -17.53 20.84
C GLU A 172 -0.33 -16.88 19.60
N LEU A 173 -0.85 -17.72 18.72
CA LEU A 173 -1.55 -17.28 17.52
C LEU A 173 -3.00 -16.91 17.88
N GLU A 174 -3.48 -15.77 17.37
CA GLU A 174 -4.82 -15.24 17.69
C GLU A 174 -5.96 -16.25 17.46
N ASP A 175 -6.94 -16.27 18.39
CA ASP A 175 -8.15 -17.10 18.36
C ASP A 175 -9.15 -16.56 17.33
N THR A 176 -9.44 -17.37 16.31
CA THR A 176 -10.29 -17.03 15.17
C THR A 176 -11.79 -17.04 15.48
N LYS A 177 -12.23 -17.15 16.74
CA LYS A 177 -13.66 -16.99 17.10
C LYS A 177 -14.28 -15.68 16.60
N ILE A 178 -13.47 -14.64 16.42
CA ILE A 178 -13.89 -13.37 15.82
C ILE A 178 -14.21 -13.53 14.33
N VAL A 179 -13.43 -14.35 13.60
CA VAL A 179 -13.60 -14.63 12.16
C VAL A 179 -14.79 -15.54 11.90
N SER A 180 -15.01 -16.56 12.74
CA SER A 180 -16.17 -17.45 12.60
C SER A 180 -17.50 -16.71 12.77
N ARG A 181 -17.56 -15.71 13.66
CA ARG A 181 -18.76 -14.89 13.88
C ARG A 181 -19.09 -14.02 12.66
N ALA A 182 -18.07 -13.48 12.00
CA ALA A 182 -18.24 -12.70 10.78
C ALA A 182 -18.69 -13.52 9.56
N LEU A 183 -18.45 -14.84 9.55
CA LEU A 183 -18.85 -15.74 8.47
C LEU A 183 -20.27 -16.32 8.66
N THR A 184 -20.80 -16.34 9.89
CA THR A 184 -22.17 -16.81 10.17
C THR A 184 -23.24 -15.73 9.97
N ASP A 185 -22.92 -14.45 10.18
CA ASP A 185 -23.89 -13.34 10.08
C ASP A 185 -24.28 -12.93 8.63
N GLN A 186 -23.68 -13.53 7.59
CA GLN A 186 -24.05 -13.27 6.20
C GLN A 186 -25.10 -14.25 5.63
N GLY A 187 -25.66 -15.14 6.46
CA GLY A 187 -26.64 -16.15 6.04
C GLY A 187 -28.11 -15.73 6.11
N ASP A 188 -28.46 -14.75 6.94
CA ASP A 188 -29.87 -14.42 7.26
C ASP A 188 -30.16 -12.94 6.96
N GLY A 189 -30.42 -12.66 5.68
CA GLY A 189 -30.80 -11.33 5.20
C GLY A 189 -31.83 -11.40 4.07
N GLU A 190 -32.90 -12.18 4.26
CA GLU A 190 -34.17 -11.91 3.58
C GLU A 190 -34.89 -10.78 4.33
N HIS A 191 -34.95 -9.60 3.72
CA HIS A 191 -36.13 -8.72 3.64
C HIS A 191 -35.89 -7.57 2.68
#